data_AF-A0A127B8F7-F1
#
_entry.id   AF-A0A127B8F7-F1
#
_cell.length_a   1.000
_cell.length_b   1.000
_cell.length_c   1.000
_cell.angle_alpha   90.00
_cell.angle_beta   90.00
_cell.angle_gamma   90.00
#
_symmetry.space_group_name_H-M   'P 1'
#
loop_
_entity.id
_entity.type
_entity.pdbx_description
1 polymer ?
#
loop_
_entity_poly.entity_id
_entity_poly.type
_entity_poly.pdbx_seq_one_letter_code
_entity_poly.pdbx_strand_id
1 'polypeptide(L)'
;MISLTILILILAPILLIQIIWDSKESQYLIIASLLYILLVPQKYFPMIILMPAVFTLAPKFAREMGFLILGLFLIDPQVREGLTPINILTLSAFSLVLALRISPLPSGKFARALYTGILGILSGLLGIFIPPFPLLSIAYIFVFPLTSLSYTYAFVTVLTSIVLHEFGLYSFPDPALPSTSILTAIAIPLILIIYSIYIEKKGILRKRQTLTLLMFSLFMAPFIPYATQAFVLLLAATSVRLVMSLPHPEETL
;
A
#
# COMPACT_ATOMS: atom_id res chain seq x y z
N MET A 1 22.39 -6.41 15.21
CA MET A 1 21.32 -5.51 14.69
C MET A 1 20.85 -6.08 13.36
N ILE A 2 19.61 -6.53 13.26
CA ILE A 2 19.04 -6.98 11.98
C ILE A 2 18.77 -5.71 11.17
N SER A 3 19.45 -5.53 10.04
CA SER A 3 19.15 -4.39 9.16
C SER A 3 17.75 -4.56 8.58
N LEU A 4 17.05 -3.46 8.33
CA LEU A 4 15.73 -3.46 7.69
C LEU A 4 15.73 -4.31 6.41
N THR A 5 16.83 -4.30 5.67
CA THR A 5 17.07 -5.11 4.49
C THR A 5 16.97 -6.61 4.76
N ILE A 6 17.54 -7.09 5.88
CA ILE A 6 17.48 -8.50 6.29
C ILE A 6 16.05 -8.88 6.70
N LEU A 7 15.35 -8.01 7.43
CA LEU A 7 13.94 -8.25 7.79
C LEU A 7 13.05 -8.37 6.54
N ILE A 8 13.25 -7.48 5.56
CA ILE A 8 12.53 -7.51 4.29
C ILE A 8 12.87 -8.78 3.49
N LEU A 9 14.14 -9.21 3.49
CA LEU A 9 14.59 -10.45 2.84
C LEU A 9 14.00 -11.71 3.46
N ILE A 10 13.66 -11.71 4.75
CA ILE A 10 13.00 -12.83 5.43
C ILE A 10 11.48 -12.80 5.20
N LEU A 11 10.87 -11.62 5.23
CA LEU A 11 9.43 -11.44 5.01
C LEU A 11 9.04 -11.72 3.56
N ALA A 12 9.90 -11.40 2.61
CA ALA A 12 9.63 -11.58 1.18
C ALA A 12 9.29 -13.03 0.79
N PRO A 13 10.10 -14.06 1.11
CA PRO A 13 9.75 -15.46 0.88
C PRO A 13 8.44 -15.88 1.53
N ILE A 14 8.17 -15.41 2.76
CA ILE A 14 6.96 -15.78 3.50
C ILE A 14 5.71 -15.24 2.79
N LEU A 15 5.75 -13.98 2.33
CA LEU A 15 4.67 -13.38 1.54
C LEU A 15 4.49 -14.09 0.21
N LEU A 16 5.61 -14.41 -0.45
CA LEU A 16 5.64 -15.14 -1.71
C LEU A 16 4.95 -16.50 -1.55
N ILE A 17 5.30 -17.25 -0.51
CA ILE A 17 4.67 -18.52 -0.14
C ILE A 17 3.17 -18.33 0.15
N GLN A 18 2.81 -17.30 0.91
CA GLN A 18 1.41 -17.01 1.25
C GLN A 18 0.58 -16.69 0.01
N ILE A 19 1.15 -15.96 -0.95
CA ILE A 19 0.48 -15.61 -2.21
C ILE A 19 0.35 -16.82 -3.14
N ILE A 20 1.40 -17.65 -3.21
CA ILE A 20 1.41 -18.93 -3.93
C ILE A 20 0.34 -19.87 -3.38
N TRP A 21 0.11 -19.88 -2.07
CA TRP A 21 -0.87 -20.76 -1.45
C TRP A 21 -2.32 -20.33 -1.69
N ASP A 22 -2.54 -19.03 -1.87
CA ASP A 22 -3.89 -18.46 -1.97
C ASP A 22 -4.47 -18.47 -3.39
N SER A 23 -3.66 -18.58 -4.46
CA SER A 23 -4.16 -18.67 -5.85
C SER A 23 -3.15 -19.36 -6.78
N LYS A 24 -3.64 -20.33 -7.58
CA LYS A 24 -2.83 -21.04 -8.60
C LYS A 24 -2.37 -20.09 -9.70
N GLU A 25 -3.20 -19.13 -10.10
CA GLU A 25 -2.81 -18.13 -11.10
C GLU A 25 -1.67 -17.26 -10.57
N SER A 26 -1.73 -16.85 -9.30
CA SER A 26 -0.64 -16.08 -8.65
C SER A 26 0.73 -16.77 -8.74
N GLN A 27 0.78 -18.10 -8.86
CA GLN A 27 2.01 -18.87 -9.06
C GLN A 27 2.63 -18.63 -10.44
N TYR A 28 1.84 -18.66 -11.52
CA TYR A 28 2.33 -18.40 -12.89
C TYR A 28 2.88 -16.98 -13.03
N LEU A 29 2.31 -16.06 -12.26
CA LEU A 29 2.60 -14.63 -12.31
C LEU A 29 3.88 -14.30 -11.55
N ILE A 30 4.12 -14.99 -10.45
CA ILE A 30 5.40 -15.01 -9.75
C ILE A 30 6.50 -15.60 -10.65
N ILE A 31 6.20 -16.68 -11.39
CA ILE A 31 7.16 -17.30 -12.32
C ILE A 31 7.52 -16.33 -13.45
N ALA A 32 6.54 -15.66 -14.07
CA ALA A 32 6.78 -14.64 -15.10
C ALA A 32 7.61 -13.45 -14.56
N SER A 33 7.36 -13.06 -13.32
CA SER A 33 8.11 -12.01 -12.63
C SER A 33 9.57 -12.43 -12.36
N LEU A 34 9.78 -13.66 -11.90
CA LEU A 34 11.10 -14.26 -11.68
C LEU A 34 11.91 -14.36 -12.98
N LEU A 35 11.27 -14.67 -14.11
CA LEU A 35 11.91 -14.67 -15.43
C LEU A 35 12.42 -13.27 -15.82
N TYR A 36 11.68 -12.21 -15.49
CA TYR A 36 12.10 -10.83 -15.76
C TYR A 36 13.33 -10.42 -14.91
N ILE A 37 13.47 -11.01 -13.73
CA ILE A 37 14.56 -10.72 -12.79
C ILE A 37 15.84 -11.46 -13.17
N LEU A 38 15.73 -12.63 -13.81
CA LEU A 38 16.86 -13.34 -14.39
C LEU A 38 17.54 -12.55 -15.52
N LEU A 39 16.84 -11.60 -16.16
CA LEU A 39 17.41 -10.77 -17.25
C LEU A 39 18.38 -9.70 -16.74
N VAL A 40 18.11 -9.06 -15.59
CA VAL A 40 19.03 -8.09 -14.96
C VAL A 40 18.93 -8.19 -13.42
N PRO A 41 19.63 -9.16 -12.80
CA PRO A 41 19.45 -9.50 -11.39
C PRO A 41 19.71 -8.34 -10.43
N GLN A 42 20.77 -7.55 -10.65
CA GLN A 42 21.18 -6.50 -9.72
C GLN A 42 20.19 -5.33 -9.63
N LYS A 43 19.48 -5.04 -10.73
CA LYS A 43 18.51 -3.93 -10.78
C LYS A 43 17.12 -4.35 -10.32
N TYR A 44 16.71 -5.58 -10.64
CA TYR A 44 15.32 -6.03 -10.43
C TYR A 44 15.14 -7.04 -9.29
N PHE A 45 16.20 -7.50 -8.61
CA PHE A 45 16.04 -8.39 -7.45
C PHE A 45 15.05 -7.86 -6.39
N PRO A 46 15.02 -6.55 -6.06
CA PRO A 46 14.00 -6.02 -5.15
C PRO A 46 12.56 -6.11 -5.68
N MET A 47 12.35 -6.18 -7.00
CA MET A 47 11.02 -6.38 -7.59
C MET A 47 10.41 -7.75 -7.23
N ILE A 48 11.23 -8.75 -6.89
CA ILE A 48 10.75 -10.04 -6.34
C ILE A 48 9.87 -9.79 -5.12
N ILE A 49 10.15 -8.73 -4.36
CA ILE A 49 9.48 -8.42 -3.10
C ILE A 49 8.30 -7.48 -3.34
N LEU A 50 8.46 -6.51 -4.23
CA LEU A 50 7.41 -5.53 -4.51
C LEU A 50 6.20 -6.18 -5.18
N MET A 51 6.42 -7.01 -6.20
CA MET A 51 5.32 -7.57 -6.99
C MET A 51 4.33 -8.37 -6.12
N PRO A 52 4.76 -9.35 -5.29
CA PRO A 52 3.83 -10.07 -4.43
C PRO A 52 3.11 -9.13 -3.43
N ALA A 53 3.82 -8.15 -2.86
CA ALA A 53 3.22 -7.18 -1.95
C ALA A 53 2.11 -6.35 -2.62
N VAL A 54 2.31 -5.93 -3.88
CA VAL A 54 1.29 -5.19 -4.65
C VAL A 54 0.05 -6.05 -4.92
N PHE A 55 0.22 -7.34 -5.21
CA PHE A 55 -0.91 -8.23 -5.47
C PHE A 55 -1.80 -8.41 -4.24
N THR A 56 -1.24 -8.32 -3.03
CA THR A 56 -2.03 -8.35 -1.80
C THR A 56 -2.85 -7.08 -1.55
N LEU A 57 -2.57 -5.99 -2.28
CA LEU A 57 -3.42 -4.81 -2.28
C LEU A 57 -4.69 -4.99 -3.11
N ALA A 58 -4.71 -5.91 -4.08
CA ALA A 58 -5.92 -6.24 -4.80
C ALA A 58 -6.92 -7.01 -3.89
N PRO A 59 -8.23 -6.97 -4.16
CA PRO A 59 -9.20 -7.77 -3.42
C PRO A 59 -8.89 -9.26 -3.51
N LYS A 60 -9.14 -10.03 -2.43
CA LYS A 60 -8.78 -11.47 -2.39
C LYS A 60 -9.39 -12.30 -3.52
N PHE A 61 -10.61 -11.98 -3.93
CA PHE A 61 -11.33 -12.69 -5.00
C PHE A 61 -10.83 -12.34 -6.42
N ALA A 62 -9.99 -11.30 -6.55
CA ALA A 62 -9.49 -10.81 -7.83
C ALA A 62 -8.01 -10.41 -7.70
N ARG A 63 -7.18 -11.28 -7.11
CA ARG A 63 -5.76 -11.00 -6.88
C ARG A 63 -4.99 -10.67 -8.15
N GLU A 64 -5.40 -11.24 -9.27
CA GLU A 64 -4.80 -10.99 -10.59
C GLU A 64 -4.87 -9.51 -10.99
N MET A 65 -5.84 -8.76 -10.46
CA MET A 65 -5.92 -7.31 -10.68
C MET A 65 -4.72 -6.56 -10.09
N GLY A 66 -3.86 -7.22 -9.32
CA GLY A 66 -2.51 -6.77 -8.99
C GLY A 66 -1.69 -6.39 -10.23
N PHE A 67 -1.93 -7.00 -11.40
CA PHE A 67 -1.33 -6.56 -12.66
C PHE A 67 -1.79 -5.20 -13.10
N LEU A 68 -3.08 -4.91 -12.95
CA LEU A 68 -3.60 -3.60 -13.31
C LEU A 68 -3.01 -2.55 -12.36
N ILE A 69 -2.83 -2.88 -11.08
CA ILE A 69 -2.15 -2.00 -10.12
C ILE A 69 -0.70 -1.74 -10.56
N LEU A 70 0.06 -2.80 -10.87
CA LEU A 70 1.44 -2.67 -11.35
C LEU A 70 1.53 -1.94 -12.69
N GLY A 71 0.62 -2.22 -13.62
CA GLY A 71 0.56 -1.62 -14.94
C GLY A 71 0.30 -0.11 -14.85
N LEU A 72 -0.70 0.29 -14.05
CA LEU A 72 -0.98 1.69 -13.75
C LEU A 72 0.17 2.37 -12.99
N PHE A 73 0.87 1.64 -12.12
CA PHE A 73 2.03 2.16 -11.41
C PHE A 73 3.23 2.40 -12.35
N LEU A 74 3.52 1.44 -13.24
CA LEU A 74 4.70 1.46 -14.10
C LEU A 74 4.48 2.16 -15.45
N ILE A 75 3.27 2.64 -15.74
CA ILE A 75 2.97 3.35 -16.99
C ILE A 75 3.80 4.62 -17.14
N ASP A 76 4.06 5.30 -16.03
CA ASP A 76 4.74 6.58 -16.02
C ASP A 76 6.28 6.42 -16.02
N PRO A 77 7.00 7.09 -16.94
CA PRO A 77 8.46 7.04 -16.98
C PRO A 77 9.15 7.50 -15.69
N GLN A 78 8.65 8.54 -15.02
CA GLN A 78 9.29 9.09 -13.82
C GLN A 78 9.18 8.14 -12.64
N VAL A 79 8.05 7.43 -12.53
CA VAL A 79 7.91 6.36 -11.55
C VAL A 79 8.98 5.30 -11.77
N ARG A 80 9.15 4.83 -13.01
CA ARG A 80 10.15 3.80 -13.37
C ARG A 80 11.58 4.26 -13.13
N GLU A 81 11.92 5.51 -13.46
CA GLU A 81 13.25 6.08 -13.21
C GLU A 81 13.54 6.21 -11.71
N GLY A 82 12.51 6.48 -10.90
CA GLY A 82 12.60 6.53 -9.44
C GLY A 82 12.72 5.18 -8.74
N LEU A 83 12.64 4.05 -9.46
CA LEU A 83 12.75 2.70 -8.88
C LEU A 83 14.20 2.28 -8.64
N THR A 84 14.85 2.93 -7.69
CA THR A 84 16.12 2.45 -7.13
C THR A 84 15.88 1.23 -6.23
N PRO A 85 16.90 0.38 -5.98
CA PRO A 85 16.75 -0.78 -5.10
C PRO A 85 16.17 -0.45 -3.71
N ILE A 86 16.61 0.69 -3.13
CA ILE A 86 16.09 1.15 -1.84
C ILE A 86 14.63 1.57 -1.94
N ASN A 87 14.24 2.31 -2.99
CA ASN A 87 12.86 2.73 -3.18
C ASN A 87 11.93 1.54 -3.42
N ILE A 88 12.38 0.52 -4.14
CA ILE A 88 11.60 -0.71 -4.34
C ILE A 88 11.38 -1.44 -3.01
N LEU A 89 12.41 -1.56 -2.16
CA LEU A 89 12.28 -2.14 -0.81
C LEU A 89 11.32 -1.33 0.07
N THR A 90 11.43 0.00 0.05
CA THR A 90 10.54 0.91 0.76
C THR A 90 9.09 0.76 0.30
N LEU A 91 8.85 0.72 -1.02
CA LEU A 91 7.52 0.50 -1.60
C LEU A 91 6.96 -0.88 -1.28
N SER A 92 7.83 -1.88 -1.15
CA SER A 92 7.43 -3.24 -0.75
C SER A 92 6.94 -3.24 0.70
N ALA A 93 7.70 -2.63 1.60
CA ALA A 93 7.31 -2.48 3.01
C ALA A 93 6.03 -1.66 3.15
N PHE A 94 5.90 -0.57 2.40
CA PHE A 94 4.69 0.24 2.30
C PHE A 94 3.46 -0.60 1.88
N SER A 95 3.58 -1.33 0.77
CA SER A 95 2.50 -2.17 0.24
C SER A 95 2.11 -3.27 1.23
N LEU A 96 3.09 -3.88 1.89
CA LEU A 96 2.88 -4.92 2.89
C LEU A 96 2.12 -4.37 4.10
N VAL A 97 2.53 -3.22 4.65
CA VAL A 97 1.84 -2.62 5.80
C VAL A 97 0.41 -2.23 5.44
N LEU A 98 0.18 -1.70 4.24
CA LEU A 98 -1.17 -1.43 3.73
C LEU A 98 -2.00 -2.72 3.59
N ALA A 99 -1.42 -3.76 3.00
CA ALA A 99 -2.08 -5.06 2.81
C ALA A 99 -2.44 -5.72 4.15
N LEU A 100 -1.53 -5.69 5.12
CA LEU A 100 -1.81 -6.13 6.49
C LEU A 100 -2.92 -5.29 7.11
N ARG A 101 -2.89 -3.95 6.94
CA ARG A 101 -3.91 -3.08 7.53
C ARG A 101 -5.31 -3.34 7.00
N ILE A 102 -5.44 -3.62 5.71
CA ILE A 102 -6.72 -3.93 5.07
C ILE A 102 -7.08 -5.42 5.20
N SER A 103 -6.21 -6.26 5.77
CA SER A 103 -6.51 -7.68 5.98
C SER A 103 -7.45 -7.90 7.18
N PRO A 104 -8.17 -9.04 7.23
CA PRO A 104 -8.96 -9.40 8.41
C PRO A 104 -8.09 -9.54 9.65
N LEU A 105 -8.54 -8.97 10.77
CA LEU A 105 -7.84 -9.08 12.04
C LEU A 105 -7.81 -10.53 12.55
N PRO A 106 -6.73 -10.97 13.21
CA PRO A 106 -6.64 -12.31 13.79
C PRO A 106 -7.73 -12.57 14.83
N SER A 107 -8.03 -13.85 15.10
CA SER A 107 -8.96 -14.23 16.17
C SER A 107 -8.29 -14.09 17.55
N GLY A 108 -9.07 -13.71 18.56
CA GLY A 108 -8.60 -13.55 19.94
C GLY A 108 -8.16 -12.13 20.31
N LYS A 109 -8.50 -11.69 21.53
CA LYS A 109 -8.24 -10.32 22.01
C LYS A 109 -6.74 -9.99 22.07
N PHE A 110 -5.94 -10.92 22.60
CA PHE A 110 -4.50 -10.74 22.75
C PHE A 110 -3.78 -10.66 21.39
N ALA A 111 -4.07 -11.61 20.49
CA ALA A 111 -3.48 -11.62 19.15
C ALA A 111 -3.83 -10.34 18.37
N ARG A 112 -5.07 -9.83 18.48
CA ARG A 112 -5.48 -8.55 17.88
C ARG A 112 -4.70 -7.36 18.44
N ALA A 113 -4.55 -7.29 19.77
CA ALA A 113 -3.81 -6.21 20.40
C ALA A 113 -2.33 -6.22 19.98
N LEU A 114 -1.69 -7.39 20.03
CA LEU A 114 -0.30 -7.57 19.59
C LEU A 114 -0.12 -7.21 18.11
N TYR A 115 -1.00 -7.73 17.24
CA TYR A 115 -0.99 -7.42 15.81
C TYR A 115 -1.12 -5.92 15.56
N THR A 116 -2.04 -5.26 16.26
CA THR A 116 -2.28 -3.81 16.12
C THR A 116 -1.10 -2.99 16.61
N GLY A 117 -0.47 -3.39 17.72
CA GLY A 117 0.74 -2.75 18.26
C GLY A 117 1.93 -2.89 17.31
N ILE A 118 2.22 -4.11 16.84
CA ILE A 118 3.30 -4.35 15.86
C ILE A 118 3.06 -3.54 14.59
N LEU A 119 1.83 -3.54 14.07
CA LEU A 119 1.50 -2.78 12.88
C LEU A 119 1.65 -1.27 13.09
N GLY A 120 1.32 -0.77 14.29
CA GLY A 120 1.55 0.63 14.66
C GLY A 120 3.04 1.00 14.68
N ILE A 121 3.89 0.14 15.27
CA ILE A 121 5.34 0.35 15.29
C ILE A 121 5.90 0.34 13.86
N LEU A 122 5.53 -0.67 13.05
CA LEU A 122 5.96 -0.75 11.65
C LEU A 122 5.51 0.48 10.85
N SER A 123 4.30 0.99 11.13
CA SER A 123 3.81 2.20 10.48
C SER A 123 4.61 3.44 10.89
N GLY A 124 4.92 3.60 12.17
CA GLY A 124 5.76 4.71 12.63
C GLY A 124 7.18 4.64 12.03
N LEU A 125 7.80 3.46 12.01
CA LEU A 125 9.12 3.25 11.43
C LEU A 125 9.17 3.55 9.92
N LEU A 126 8.10 3.24 9.18
CA LEU A 126 8.01 3.60 7.76
C LEU A 126 7.99 5.12 7.54
N GLY A 127 7.63 5.92 8.55
CA GLY A 127 7.69 7.38 8.52
C GLY A 127 9.09 7.92 8.20
N ILE A 128 10.16 7.19 8.54
CA ILE A 128 11.55 7.58 8.23
C ILE A 128 11.77 7.64 6.71
N PHE A 129 11.18 6.69 5.97
CA PHE A 129 11.37 6.55 4.53
C PHE A 129 10.25 7.18 3.70
N ILE A 130 9.03 7.23 4.26
CA ILE A 130 7.85 7.84 3.67
C ILE A 130 7.30 8.81 4.72
N PRO A 131 7.77 10.07 4.73
CA PRO A 131 7.41 11.05 5.76
C PRO A 131 5.91 11.21 6.03
N PRO A 132 5.00 11.20 5.03
CA PRO A 132 3.57 11.32 5.30
C PRO A 132 2.89 10.01 5.77
N PHE A 133 3.61 8.90 5.90
CA PHE A 133 3.02 7.59 6.21
C PHE A 133 2.23 7.53 7.53
N PRO A 134 2.64 8.22 8.63
CA PRO A 134 1.85 8.25 9.86
C PRO A 134 0.42 8.77 9.68
N LEU A 135 0.10 9.51 8.60
CA LEU A 135 -1.26 9.94 8.26
C LEU A 135 -2.21 8.77 8.01
N LEU A 136 -1.71 7.56 7.73
CA LEU A 136 -2.52 6.34 7.63
C LEU A 136 -3.32 6.09 8.92
N SER A 137 -2.77 6.45 10.08
CA SER A 137 -3.49 6.34 11.36
C SER A 137 -4.72 7.24 11.42
N ILE A 138 -4.60 8.47 10.90
CA ILE A 138 -5.69 9.43 10.81
C ILE A 138 -6.73 8.92 9.80
N ALA A 139 -6.31 8.52 8.59
CA ALA A 139 -7.19 7.92 7.59
C ALA A 139 -8.00 6.74 8.16
N TYR A 140 -7.34 5.88 8.94
CA TYR A 140 -7.99 4.75 9.58
C TYR A 140 -9.05 5.15 10.61
N ILE A 141 -8.75 6.14 11.46
CA ILE A 141 -9.70 6.67 12.47
C ILE A 141 -10.95 7.26 11.81
N PHE A 142 -10.80 7.96 10.68
CA PHE A 142 -11.93 8.57 9.99
C PHE A 142 -12.88 7.54 9.36
N VAL A 143 -12.37 6.37 8.97
CA VAL A 143 -13.13 5.38 8.21
C VAL A 143 -13.74 4.28 9.07
N PHE A 144 -13.05 3.89 10.15
CA PHE A 144 -13.54 2.85 11.06
C PHE A 144 -14.18 3.46 12.30
N PRO A 145 -15.20 2.80 12.89
CA PRO A 145 -15.77 3.25 14.15
C PRO A 145 -14.68 3.29 15.23
N LEU A 146 -14.76 4.33 16.07
CA LEU A 146 -13.85 4.66 17.17
C LEU A 146 -13.80 3.56 18.23
N THR A 147 -13.14 2.47 17.88
CA THR A 147 -12.92 1.29 18.72
C THR A 147 -11.57 1.41 19.42
N SER A 148 -11.41 0.77 20.57
CA SER A 148 -10.15 0.77 21.32
C SER A 148 -8.94 0.38 20.45
N LEU A 149 -9.09 -0.61 19.57
CA LEU A 149 -8.04 -1.03 18.63
C LEU A 149 -7.63 0.08 17.64
N SER A 150 -8.58 0.90 17.18
CA SER A 150 -8.30 2.01 16.27
C SER A 150 -7.44 3.08 16.96
N TYR A 151 -7.78 3.39 18.22
CA TYR A 151 -6.99 4.29 19.06
C TYR A 151 -5.63 3.70 19.42
N THR A 152 -5.55 2.41 19.75
CA THR A 152 -4.26 1.75 20.04
C THR A 152 -3.32 1.84 18.83
N TYR A 153 -3.83 1.55 17.63
CA TYR A 153 -3.03 1.68 16.41
C TYR A 153 -2.49 3.09 16.23
N ALA A 154 -3.36 4.10 16.33
CA ALA A 154 -2.97 5.49 16.14
C ALA A 154 -2.01 5.96 17.23
N PHE A 155 -2.30 5.64 18.50
CA PHE A 155 -1.44 5.95 19.63
C PHE A 155 -0.04 5.39 19.44
N VAL A 156 0.08 4.10 19.10
CA VAL A 156 1.39 3.47 18.89
C VAL A 156 2.11 4.08 17.68
N THR A 157 1.40 4.37 16.59
CA THR A 157 1.99 4.99 15.38
C THR A 157 2.53 6.38 15.70
N VAL A 158 1.74 7.21 16.39
CA VAL A 158 2.13 8.56 16.80
C VAL A 158 3.26 8.52 17.81
N LEU A 159 3.19 7.67 18.84
CA LEU A 159 4.25 7.51 19.83
C LEU A 159 5.57 7.12 19.17
N THR A 160 5.54 6.15 18.25
CA THR A 160 6.73 5.74 17.49
C THR A 160 7.28 6.93 16.67
N SER A 161 6.41 7.69 16.02
CA SER A 161 6.81 8.85 15.21
C SER A 161 7.41 9.97 16.06
N ILE A 162 6.88 10.23 17.26
CA ILE A 162 7.43 11.19 18.22
C ILE A 162 8.81 10.74 18.67
N VAL A 163 8.97 9.48 19.08
CA VAL A 163 10.26 8.94 19.49
C VAL A 163 11.30 9.11 18.37
N LEU A 164 10.93 8.79 17.13
CA LEU A 164 11.81 8.99 15.97
C LEU A 164 12.14 10.46 15.70
N HIS A 165 11.20 11.36 15.96
CA HIS A 165 11.42 12.80 15.83
C HIS A 165 12.44 13.31 16.85
N GLU A 166 12.32 12.91 18.11
CA GLU A 166 13.27 13.24 19.19
C GLU A 166 14.68 12.72 18.90
N PHE A 167 14.81 11.56 18.24
CA PHE A 167 16.09 11.03 17.78
C PHE A 167 16.62 11.69 16.49
N GLY A 168 15.91 12.67 15.92
CA GLY A 168 16.27 13.35 14.68
C GLY A 168 16.16 12.45 13.42
N LEU A 169 15.51 11.29 13.54
CA LEU A 169 15.34 10.32 12.44
C LEU A 169 14.09 10.59 11.60
N TYR A 170 13.19 11.45 12.08
CA TYR A 170 11.93 11.76 11.43
C TYR A 170 11.60 13.25 11.54
N SER A 171 11.14 13.82 10.44
CA SER A 171 10.51 15.14 10.42
C SER A 171 9.25 15.06 9.56
N PHE A 172 8.15 15.61 10.07
CA PHE A 172 6.93 15.69 9.27
C PHE A 172 7.15 16.74 8.17
N PRO A 173 6.83 16.43 6.90
CA PRO A 173 7.12 17.34 5.79
C PRO A 173 6.16 18.52 5.79
N ASP A 174 6.64 19.67 5.30
CA ASP A 174 5.77 20.81 5.01
C ASP A 174 4.93 20.54 3.75
N PRO A 175 3.68 21.03 3.68
CA PRO A 175 2.86 20.86 2.50
C PRO A 175 3.48 21.62 1.31
N ALA A 176 3.57 20.95 0.17
CA ALA A 176 4.20 21.50 -1.03
C ALA A 176 3.38 21.15 -2.27
N LEU A 177 3.41 22.04 -3.27
CA LEU A 177 2.72 21.81 -4.53
C LEU A 177 3.39 20.65 -5.30
N PRO A 178 2.59 19.71 -5.85
CA PRO A 178 3.14 18.63 -6.65
C PRO A 178 3.72 19.15 -7.97
N SER A 179 4.72 18.45 -8.52
CA SER A 179 5.22 18.74 -9.86
C SER A 179 4.13 18.46 -10.90
N THR A 180 4.09 19.27 -11.97
CA THR A 180 3.14 19.06 -13.09
C THR A 180 3.29 17.70 -13.75
N SER A 181 4.49 17.12 -13.68
CA SER A 181 4.79 15.81 -14.23
C SER A 181 4.07 14.67 -13.53
N ILE A 182 3.63 14.83 -12.28
CA ILE A 182 2.87 13.76 -11.62
C ILE A 182 1.47 13.58 -12.23
N LEU A 183 0.96 14.60 -12.92
CA LEU A 183 -0.38 14.56 -13.52
C LEU A 183 -0.50 13.41 -14.52
N THR A 184 0.57 13.09 -15.27
CA THR A 184 0.57 11.95 -16.21
C THR A 184 0.47 10.61 -15.48
N ALA A 185 1.15 10.49 -14.34
CA ALA A 185 1.15 9.27 -13.53
C ALA A 185 -0.22 9.02 -12.84
N ILE A 186 -0.95 10.08 -12.49
CA ILE A 186 -2.20 9.96 -11.71
C ILE A 186 -3.45 10.13 -12.54
N ALA A 187 -3.37 10.60 -13.80
CA ALA A 187 -4.53 10.86 -14.64
C ALA A 187 -5.45 9.64 -14.77
N ILE A 188 -4.90 8.49 -15.17
CA ILE A 188 -5.70 7.27 -15.36
C ILE A 188 -6.28 6.76 -14.03
N PRO A 189 -5.48 6.55 -12.95
CA PRO A 189 -6.04 6.18 -11.65
C PRO A 189 -7.13 7.14 -11.16
N LEU A 190 -6.95 8.45 -11.34
CA LEU A 190 -7.91 9.46 -10.90
C LEU A 190 -9.22 9.39 -11.69
N ILE A 191 -9.15 9.24 -13.02
CA ILE A 191 -10.33 9.06 -13.87
C ILE A 191 -11.12 7.83 -13.43
N LEU A 192 -10.43 6.71 -13.16
CA LEU A 192 -11.07 5.48 -12.69
C LEU A 192 -11.73 5.68 -11.32
N ILE A 193 -11.08 6.36 -10.39
CA ILE A 193 -11.66 6.69 -9.07
C ILE A 193 -12.93 7.54 -9.24
N ILE A 194 -12.86 8.60 -10.03
CA ILE A 194 -14.00 9.51 -10.29
C ILE A 194 -15.15 8.73 -10.93
N TYR A 195 -14.86 7.92 -11.94
CA TYR A 195 -15.85 7.08 -12.63
C TYR A 195 -16.52 6.10 -11.67
N SER A 196 -15.74 5.39 -10.86
CA SER A 196 -16.29 4.46 -9.87
C SER A 196 -17.17 5.16 -8.83
N ILE A 197 -16.76 6.33 -8.33
CA ILE A 197 -17.55 7.13 -7.39
C ILE A 197 -18.85 7.61 -8.03
N TYR A 198 -18.80 8.04 -9.29
CA TYR A 198 -19.97 8.50 -10.03
C TYR A 198 -21.03 7.41 -10.20
N ILE A 199 -20.62 6.17 -10.49
CA ILE A 199 -21.54 5.04 -10.67
C ILE A 199 -22.05 4.52 -9.33
N GLU A 200 -21.16 4.24 -8.38
CA GLU A 200 -21.52 3.46 -7.20
C GLU A 200 -22.05 4.30 -6.03
N LYS A 201 -22.01 5.65 -6.10
CA LYS A 201 -22.43 6.70 -5.13
C LYS A 201 -22.51 6.33 -3.63
N LYS A 202 -23.36 5.37 -3.24
CA LYS A 202 -23.56 4.91 -1.85
C LYS A 202 -22.82 3.59 -1.48
N GLY A 203 -22.42 2.77 -2.46
CA GLY A 203 -21.79 1.46 -2.27
C GLY A 203 -20.35 1.53 -1.75
N ILE A 204 -19.61 2.57 -2.16
CA ILE A 204 -18.20 2.77 -1.77
C ILE A 204 -18.05 2.99 -0.25
N LEU A 205 -19.01 3.71 0.36
CA LEU A 205 -19.03 3.94 1.81
C LEU A 205 -19.15 2.67 2.63
N ARG A 206 -19.64 1.56 2.04
CA ARG A 206 -19.72 0.26 2.71
C ARG A 206 -18.38 -0.48 2.74
N LYS A 207 -17.45 -0.13 1.84
CA LYS A 207 -16.16 -0.81 1.66
C LYS A 207 -15.06 -0.12 2.47
N ARG A 208 -15.12 -0.26 3.80
CA ARG A 208 -14.22 0.42 4.75
C ARG A 208 -12.73 0.28 4.43
N GLN A 209 -12.28 -0.87 3.92
CA GLN A 209 -10.89 -1.08 3.52
C GLN A 209 -10.48 -0.15 2.37
N THR A 210 -11.26 -0.13 1.29
CA THR A 210 -11.00 0.72 0.12
C THR A 210 -11.17 2.20 0.46
N LEU A 211 -12.15 2.55 1.30
CA LEU A 211 -12.33 3.91 1.78
C LEU A 211 -11.14 4.40 2.62
N THR A 212 -10.49 3.51 3.39
CA THR A 212 -9.28 3.86 4.16
C THR A 212 -8.12 4.24 3.23
N LEU A 213 -7.92 3.47 2.16
CA LEU A 213 -6.88 3.78 1.17
C LEU A 213 -7.18 5.09 0.42
N LEU A 214 -8.45 5.34 0.10
CA LEU A 214 -8.89 6.59 -0.50
C LEU A 214 -8.70 7.80 0.44
N MET A 215 -9.06 7.68 1.71
CA MET A 215 -8.82 8.75 2.69
C MET A 215 -7.32 8.99 2.90
N PHE A 216 -6.52 7.91 2.91
CA PHE A 216 -5.08 8.04 3.02
C PHE A 216 -4.46 8.72 1.80
N SER A 217 -4.93 8.43 0.58
CA SER A 217 -4.45 9.13 -0.62
C SER A 217 -4.81 10.62 -0.57
N LEU A 218 -6.02 10.97 -0.13
CA LEU A 218 -6.42 12.36 0.05
C LEU A 218 -5.52 13.10 1.06
N PHE A 219 -5.20 12.48 2.19
CA PHE A 219 -4.31 13.09 3.19
C PHE A 219 -2.85 13.16 2.74
N MET A 220 -2.41 12.25 1.88
CA MET A 220 -1.06 12.23 1.33
C MET A 220 -0.88 13.25 0.18
N ALA A 221 -1.96 13.71 -0.45
CA ALA A 221 -1.93 14.63 -1.60
C ALA A 221 -1.07 15.90 -1.39
N PRO A 222 -1.15 16.65 -0.27
CA PRO A 222 -0.30 17.83 -0.05
C PRO A 222 1.19 17.51 0.17
N PHE A 223 1.56 16.23 0.32
CA PHE A 223 2.92 15.77 0.60
C PHE A 223 3.51 14.89 -0.51
N ILE A 224 2.88 14.91 -1.70
CA ILE A 224 3.30 14.17 -2.88
C ILE A 224 4.81 14.29 -3.19
N PRO A 225 5.44 15.49 -3.15
CA PRO A 225 6.85 15.62 -3.48
C PRO A 225 7.79 14.74 -2.64
N TYR A 226 7.40 14.42 -1.41
CA TYR A 226 8.19 13.63 -0.48
C TYR A 226 7.96 12.12 -0.62
N ALA A 227 6.96 11.69 -1.40
CA ALA A 227 6.56 10.30 -1.47
C ALA A 227 5.84 9.96 -2.80
N THR A 228 6.37 10.45 -3.92
CA THR A 228 5.72 10.38 -5.24
C THR A 228 5.38 8.94 -5.66
N GLN A 229 6.33 8.02 -5.61
CA GLN A 229 6.09 6.63 -6.03
C GLN A 229 5.08 5.93 -5.12
N ALA A 230 5.15 6.17 -3.81
CA ALA A 230 4.21 5.59 -2.85
C ALA A 230 2.78 6.12 -3.07
N PHE A 231 2.64 7.41 -3.39
CA PHE A 231 1.36 8.01 -3.72
C PHE A 231 0.76 7.44 -5.01
N VAL A 232 1.55 7.31 -6.08
CA VAL A 232 1.09 6.73 -7.35
C VAL A 232 0.66 5.28 -7.16
N LEU A 233 1.44 4.49 -6.42
CA LEU A 233 1.10 3.10 -6.11
C LEU A 233 -0.19 3.00 -5.30
N LEU A 234 -0.37 3.87 -4.30
CA LEU A 234 -1.58 3.94 -3.49
C LEU A 234 -2.80 4.30 -4.33
N LEU A 235 -2.70 5.26 -5.23
CA LEU A 235 -3.78 5.63 -6.15
C LEU A 235 -4.13 4.50 -7.11
N ALA A 236 -3.12 3.85 -7.71
CA ALA A 236 -3.34 2.68 -8.58
C ALA A 236 -4.03 1.54 -7.83
N ALA A 237 -3.61 1.24 -6.60
CA ALA A 237 -4.27 0.23 -5.77
C ALA A 237 -5.71 0.62 -5.44
N THR A 238 -5.95 1.88 -5.09
CA THR A 238 -7.28 2.39 -4.74
C THR A 238 -8.21 2.37 -5.94
N SER A 239 -7.75 2.80 -7.12
CA SER A 239 -8.54 2.82 -8.35
C SER A 239 -8.99 1.42 -8.75
N VAL A 240 -8.06 0.44 -8.74
CA VAL A 240 -8.37 -0.95 -9.08
C VAL A 240 -9.36 -1.56 -8.08
N ARG A 241 -9.17 -1.33 -6.78
CA ARG A 241 -10.10 -1.81 -5.75
C ARG A 241 -11.48 -1.18 -5.86
N LEU A 242 -11.61 0.05 -6.35
CA LEU A 242 -12.91 0.70 -6.59
C LEU A 242 -13.60 0.14 -7.84
N VAL A 243 -12.86 -0.04 -8.94
CA VAL A 243 -13.39 -0.60 -10.19
C VAL A 243 -13.90 -2.02 -9.99
N MET A 244 -13.12 -2.88 -9.32
CA MET A 244 -13.51 -4.26 -9.00
C MET A 244 -14.69 -4.38 -8.05
N SER A 245 -15.17 -3.25 -7.57
CA SER A 245 -16.23 -3.19 -6.60
C SER A 245 -17.54 -2.70 -7.24
N LEU A 246 -17.50 -2.28 -8.50
CA LEU A 246 -18.69 -1.97 -9.28
C LEU A 246 -19.58 -3.22 -9.43
N PRO A 247 -20.91 -3.05 -9.44
CA PRO A 247 -21.82 -4.17 -9.69
C PRO A 247 -21.53 -4.78 -11.05
N HIS A 248 -21.23 -6.07 -11.08
CA HIS A 248 -21.09 -6.82 -12.32
C HIS A 248 -22.49 -7.21 -12.81
N PRO A 249 -22.92 -6.78 -14.01
CA PRO A 249 -24.27 -7.07 -14.52
C PRO A 249 -24.56 -8.57 -14.65
N GLU A 250 -23.52 -9.40 -14.74
CA GLU A 250 -23.63 -10.86 -14.87
C GLU A 250 -24.13 -11.58 -13.61
N GLU A 251 -24.10 -10.96 -12.43
CA GLU A 251 -24.62 -11.55 -11.17
C GLU A 251 -26.05 -11.11 -10.83
N THR A 252 -26.70 -10.31 -11.70
CA THR A 252 -28.05 -9.77 -11.48
C THR A 252 -29.13 -10.31 -12.43
N LEU A 253 -28.86 -11.42 -13.11
CA LEU A 253 -29.82 -12.16 -13.94
C LEU A 253 -30.12 -13.55 -13.37
#